data_AF-S8C7M9-F1
#
_entry.id   AF-S8C7M9-F1
#
_cell.length_a   1.000
_cell.length_b   1.000
_cell.length_c   1.000
_cell.angle_alpha   90.00
_cell.angle_beta   90.00
_cell.angle_gamma   90.00
#
_symmetry.space_group_name_H-M   'P 1'
#
loop_
_entity.id
_entity.type
_entity.pdbx_description
1 polymer ?
#
loop_
_entity_poly.entity_id
_entity_poly.type
_entity_poly.pdbx_seq_one_letter_code
_entity_poly.pdbx_strand_id
1 'polypeptide(L)'
;GVQDTTMWRLMSTVDLLKHGIPDPSSAAHSHPHGSDKPLDEFMATPVFVHNRVHEEDSTPTNFVRMNRMLAQCFSNDSCAKTDSENRFKLFHIPYKGRRNSSRPAPQYESYNSALWKLRDQILSMTCPAYSRSVSERDWLKNSSKIWGLIKSSPVMADYCRMLQTSAVHER
;
A
#
# COMPACT_ATOMS: atom_id res chain seq x y z
N GLY A 1 3.81 -8.22 12.32
CA GLY A 1 3.51 -9.28 11.32
C GLY A 1 2.03 -9.37 11.07
N VAL A 2 1.29 -10.08 11.92
CA VAL A 2 -0.17 -10.34 11.76
C VAL A 2 -1.07 -9.26 12.42
N GLN A 3 -0.52 -8.45 13.33
CA GLN A 3 -1.27 -7.42 14.07
C GLN A 3 -0.60 -6.04 14.04
N ASP A 4 0.12 -5.72 12.97
CA ASP A 4 0.78 -4.43 12.85
C ASP A 4 -0.24 -3.32 12.48
N THR A 5 -1.13 -3.05 13.44
CA THR A 5 -2.12 -1.97 13.34
C THR A 5 -1.44 -0.61 13.22
N THR A 6 -0.20 -0.49 13.70
CA THR A 6 0.62 0.70 13.54
C THR A 6 0.93 0.96 12.07
N MET A 7 1.36 -0.07 11.32
CA MET A 7 1.61 0.06 9.88
C MET A 7 0.35 0.42 9.10
N TRP A 8 -0.80 -0.19 9.44
CA TRP A 8 -2.05 0.10 8.74
C TRP A 8 -2.56 1.51 9.03
N ARG A 9 -2.51 1.95 10.29
CA ARG A 9 -2.80 3.35 10.65
C ARG A 9 -1.84 4.31 9.97
N LEU A 10 -0.56 3.98 9.88
CA LEU A 10 0.41 4.79 9.15
C LEU A 10 0.01 4.93 7.68
N MET A 11 -0.42 3.86 7.02
CA MET A 11 -0.91 3.95 5.63
C MET A 11 -2.14 4.85 5.50
N SER A 12 -3.11 4.76 6.42
CA SER A 12 -4.26 5.69 6.44
C SER A 12 -3.82 7.13 6.65
N THR A 13 -2.85 7.38 7.54
CA THR A 13 -2.26 8.72 7.72
C THR A 13 -1.58 9.21 6.44
N VAL A 14 -0.80 8.37 5.77
CA VAL A 14 -0.15 8.73 4.49
C VAL A 14 -1.18 9.06 3.42
N ASP A 15 -2.32 8.35 3.38
CA ASP A 15 -3.43 8.65 2.46
C ASP A 15 -3.99 10.06 2.66
N LEU A 16 -4.07 10.53 3.92
CA LEU A 16 -4.48 11.89 4.24
C LEU A 16 -3.42 12.94 3.91
N LEU A 17 -2.13 12.60 4.07
CA LEU A 17 -1.01 13.53 3.86
C LEU A 17 -0.71 13.82 2.40
N LYS A 18 -1.16 12.95 1.48
CA LYS A 18 -0.92 13.14 0.04
C LYS A 18 -1.88 14.16 -0.61
N HIS A 19 -2.81 14.72 0.17
CA HIS A 19 -3.75 15.72 -0.33
C HIS A 19 -3.04 16.87 -1.05
N GLY A 20 -3.49 17.18 -2.27
CA GLY A 20 -2.87 18.20 -3.13
C GLY A 20 -1.65 17.72 -3.92
N ILE A 21 -1.25 16.46 -3.82
CA ILE A 21 -0.30 15.83 -4.73
C ILE A 21 -1.06 15.34 -5.97
N PRO A 22 -0.77 15.87 -7.17
CA PRO A 22 -1.50 15.52 -8.39
C PRO A 22 -1.17 14.12 -8.88
N ASP A 23 -2.05 13.56 -9.71
CA ASP A 23 -1.75 12.40 -10.53
C ASP A 23 -0.42 12.57 -11.32
N PRO A 24 0.48 11.55 -11.34
CA PRO A 24 1.78 11.65 -11.98
C PRO A 24 1.76 11.99 -13.47
N SER A 25 0.66 11.73 -14.18
CA SER A 25 0.52 12.12 -15.59
C SER A 25 0.17 13.60 -15.78
N SER A 26 -0.37 14.24 -14.74
CA SER A 26 -0.80 15.65 -14.76
C SER A 26 0.25 16.62 -14.20
N ALA A 27 1.22 16.14 -13.42
CA ALA A 27 2.30 16.95 -12.82
C ALA A 27 3.19 17.70 -13.84
N ALA A 28 3.12 17.34 -15.13
CA ALA A 28 3.83 18.05 -16.19
C ALA A 28 3.18 19.38 -16.60
N HIS A 29 1.89 19.59 -16.31
CA HIS A 29 1.06 20.64 -16.92
C HIS A 29 0.45 21.63 -15.92
N SER A 30 0.76 21.51 -14.63
CA SER A 30 0.33 22.46 -13.62
C SER A 30 1.09 23.79 -13.78
N HIS A 31 0.57 24.68 -14.63
CA HIS A 31 0.80 26.11 -14.52
C HIS A 31 0.02 26.66 -13.31
N PRO A 32 0.56 27.64 -12.56
CA PRO A 32 -0.03 28.13 -11.32
C PRO A 32 -1.13 29.18 -11.58
N HIS A 33 -2.07 28.91 -12.48
CA HIS A 33 -3.21 29.79 -12.73
C HIS A 33 -4.54 29.12 -12.37
N GLY A 34 -4.94 29.32 -11.12
CA GLY A 34 -6.32 29.65 -10.72
C GLY A 34 -7.47 28.83 -11.32
N SER A 35 -7.35 27.51 -11.40
CA SER A 35 -8.52 26.66 -11.66
C SER A 35 -8.81 25.83 -10.43
N ASP A 36 -9.91 26.14 -9.74
CA ASP A 36 -10.49 25.42 -8.59
C ASP A 36 -10.99 24.00 -8.96
N LYS A 37 -10.44 23.39 -10.02
CA LYS A 37 -10.77 22.02 -10.38
C LYS A 37 -9.97 21.09 -9.47
N PRO A 38 -10.62 20.15 -8.77
CA PRO A 38 -9.91 19.14 -8.01
C PRO A 38 -8.95 18.41 -8.96
N LEU A 39 -7.66 18.40 -8.62
CA LEU A 39 -6.68 17.58 -9.31
C LEU A 39 -7.11 16.12 -9.16
N ASP A 40 -7.15 15.38 -10.28
CA ASP A 40 -7.36 13.94 -10.22
C ASP A 40 -6.27 13.34 -9.33
N GLU A 41 -6.69 12.74 -8.23
CA GLU A 41 -5.80 12.12 -7.25
C GLU A 41 -5.64 10.64 -7.60
N PHE A 42 -4.39 10.21 -7.76
CA PHE A 42 -4.09 8.83 -8.08
C PHE A 42 -4.15 7.94 -6.83
N MET A 43 -4.95 6.88 -6.89
CA MET A 43 -5.00 5.83 -5.86
C MET A 43 -4.31 4.56 -6.38
N ALA A 44 -3.15 4.23 -5.82
CA ALA A 44 -2.50 2.95 -6.09
C ALA A 44 -3.27 1.80 -5.44
N THR A 45 -3.21 0.59 -6.01
CA THR A 45 -3.81 -0.60 -5.39
C THR A 45 -2.85 -1.20 -4.36
N PRO A 46 -3.19 -1.23 -3.05
CA PRO A 46 -2.35 -1.86 -2.06
C PRO A 46 -2.40 -3.39 -2.20
N VAL A 47 -1.24 -4.04 -2.04
CA VAL A 47 -1.10 -5.49 -1.96
C VAL A 47 -0.42 -5.84 -0.64
N PHE A 48 -1.04 -6.71 0.14
CA PHE A 48 -0.55 -7.11 1.46
C PHE A 48 0.17 -8.46 1.33
N VAL A 49 1.41 -8.52 1.83
CA VAL A 49 2.22 -9.74 1.78
C VAL A 49 2.68 -10.08 3.18
N HIS A 50 2.16 -11.17 3.73
CA HIS A 50 2.65 -11.76 4.97
C HIS A 50 3.78 -12.74 4.63
N ASN A 51 5.02 -12.33 4.87
CA ASN A 51 6.21 -13.12 4.54
C ASN A 51 6.71 -13.91 5.75
N ARG A 52 7.49 -14.96 5.49
CA ARG A 52 8.10 -15.86 6.49
C ARG A 52 7.05 -16.54 7.37
N VAL A 53 5.91 -16.91 6.79
CA VAL A 53 4.83 -17.57 7.53
C VAL A 53 5.31 -18.97 7.93
N HIS A 54 5.28 -19.25 9.23
CA HIS A 54 5.52 -20.59 9.75
C HIS A 54 4.26 -21.44 9.59
N GLU A 55 4.41 -22.76 9.59
CA GLU A 55 3.29 -23.70 9.40
C GLU A 55 2.20 -23.50 10.47
N GLU A 56 2.60 -23.19 11.70
CA GLU A 56 1.72 -22.91 12.85
C GLU A 56 0.89 -21.62 12.67
N ASP A 57 1.42 -20.65 11.94
CA ASP A 57 0.76 -19.37 11.67
C ASP A 57 -0.08 -19.39 10.39
N SER A 58 0.04 -20.44 9.58
CA SER A 58 -0.62 -20.59 8.27
C SER A 58 -2.07 -21.08 8.36
N THR A 59 -2.68 -21.03 9.54
CA THR A 59 -4.06 -21.50 9.76
C THR A 59 -5.08 -20.62 9.01
N PRO A 60 -6.19 -21.21 8.49
CA PRO A 60 -7.27 -20.44 7.89
C PRO A 60 -7.84 -19.36 8.82
N THR A 61 -7.87 -19.63 10.13
CA THR A 61 -8.32 -18.70 11.17
C THR A 61 -7.49 -17.42 11.21
N ASN A 62 -6.16 -17.53 11.09
CA ASN A 62 -5.27 -16.36 11.07
C ASN A 62 -5.49 -15.52 9.80
N PHE A 63 -5.73 -16.17 8.66
CA PHE A 63 -6.04 -15.48 7.40
C PHE A 63 -7.34 -14.68 7.50
N VAL A 64 -8.43 -15.31 7.98
CA VAL A 64 -9.72 -14.65 8.18
C VAL A 64 -9.59 -13.49 9.17
N ARG A 65 -8.83 -13.68 10.25
CA ARG A 65 -8.57 -12.63 11.24
C ARG A 65 -7.85 -11.43 10.62
N MET A 66 -6.80 -11.64 9.82
CA MET A 66 -6.08 -10.56 9.15
C MET A 66 -6.96 -9.79 8.17
N ASN A 67 -7.73 -10.50 7.34
CA ASN A 67 -8.67 -9.85 6.42
C ASN A 67 -9.71 -9.01 7.17
N ARG A 68 -10.22 -9.49 8.31
CA ARG A 68 -11.13 -8.71 9.15
C ARG A 68 -10.48 -7.44 9.70
N MET A 69 -9.24 -7.53 10.17
CA MET A 69 -8.53 -6.37 10.71
C MET A 69 -8.19 -5.34 9.63
N LEU A 70 -7.77 -5.78 8.44
CA LEU A 70 -7.59 -4.91 7.28
C LEU A 70 -8.92 -4.23 6.91
N ALA A 71 -10.02 -4.98 6.88
CA ALA A 71 -11.34 -4.42 6.61
C ALA A 71 -11.71 -3.33 7.61
N GLN A 72 -11.43 -3.52 8.90
CA GLN A 72 -11.67 -2.50 9.92
C GLN A 72 -10.79 -1.26 9.74
N CYS A 73 -9.49 -1.42 9.50
CA CYS A 73 -8.58 -0.30 9.32
C CYS A 73 -8.92 0.55 8.10
N PHE A 74 -9.30 -0.08 6.98
CA PHE A 74 -9.64 0.60 5.75
C PHE A 74 -11.16 0.71 5.52
N SER A 75 -11.97 0.62 6.58
CA SER A 75 -13.44 0.74 6.45
C SER A 75 -13.87 2.09 5.89
N ASN A 76 -13.12 3.15 6.18
CA ASN A 76 -13.41 4.53 5.78
C ASN A 76 -12.44 5.05 4.71
N ASP A 77 -11.47 4.26 4.26
CA ASP A 77 -10.41 4.72 3.36
C ASP A 77 -10.80 4.56 1.89
N SER A 78 -10.52 5.62 1.13
CA SER A 78 -10.64 5.69 -0.33
C SER A 78 -9.86 4.57 -1.04
N CYS A 79 -8.74 4.16 -0.43
CA CYS A 79 -7.76 3.21 -0.97
C CYS A 79 -8.29 1.76 -1.09
N ALA A 80 -9.38 1.42 -0.42
CA ALA A 80 -9.88 0.04 -0.29
C ALA A 80 -11.21 -0.25 -1.02
N LYS A 81 -11.63 0.62 -1.95
CA LYS A 81 -12.84 0.38 -2.76
C LYS A 81 -12.59 -0.74 -3.77
N THR A 82 -12.97 -1.97 -3.46
CA THR A 82 -13.03 -3.10 -4.41
C THR A 82 -14.32 -3.89 -4.26
N ASP A 83 -14.83 -4.39 -5.39
CA ASP A 83 -16.23 -4.79 -5.61
C ASP A 83 -16.55 -6.28 -5.30
N SER A 84 -15.79 -6.97 -4.43
CA SER A 84 -16.06 -8.39 -4.15
C SER A 84 -15.57 -8.88 -2.79
N GLU A 85 -16.04 -10.08 -2.39
CA GLU A 85 -15.84 -10.78 -1.10
C GLU A 85 -14.38 -10.92 -0.63
N ASN A 86 -13.39 -10.59 -1.48
CA ASN A 86 -11.98 -10.52 -1.12
C ASN A 86 -11.47 -9.07 -1.16
N ARG A 87 -11.97 -8.23 -0.22
CA ARG A 87 -11.70 -6.77 -0.12
C ARG A 87 -10.22 -6.38 -0.18
N PHE A 88 -9.28 -7.27 0.18
CA PHE A 88 -7.84 -7.01 0.16
C PHE A 88 -7.09 -8.11 -0.56
N LYS A 89 -6.10 -7.70 -1.36
CA LYS A 89 -5.18 -8.62 -2.04
C LYS A 89 -4.09 -9.05 -1.05
N LEU A 90 -4.40 -10.05 -0.21
CA LEU A 90 -3.51 -10.60 0.82
C LEU A 90 -2.87 -11.92 0.36
N PHE A 91 -1.54 -11.99 0.45
CA PHE A 91 -0.74 -13.16 0.07
C PHE A 91 0.15 -13.62 1.22
N HIS A 92 0.31 -14.94 1.34
CA HIS A 92 1.21 -15.56 2.31
C HIS A 92 2.41 -16.19 1.61
N ILE A 93 3.61 -15.82 2.05
CA ILE A 93 4.86 -16.42 1.58
C ILE A 93 5.42 -17.24 2.75
N PRO A 94 5.45 -18.57 2.65
CA PRO A 94 5.93 -19.43 3.74
C PRO A 94 7.43 -19.22 3.96
N TYR A 95 7.94 -19.58 5.13
CA TYR A 95 9.37 -19.52 5.39
C TYR A 95 10.17 -20.52 4.52
N LYS A 96 11.24 -20.06 3.87
CA LYS A 96 12.17 -20.92 3.11
C LYS A 96 13.12 -21.65 4.06
N GLY A 97 12.63 -22.68 4.74
CA GLY A 97 13.46 -23.55 5.60
C GLY A 97 14.28 -24.56 4.79
N ARG A 98 15.51 -24.88 5.25
CA ARG A 98 16.20 -26.10 4.79
C ARG A 98 15.38 -27.30 5.26
N ARG A 99 14.87 -28.08 4.33
CA ARG A 99 14.22 -29.37 4.62
C ARG A 99 15.27 -30.31 5.22
N ASN A 100 15.28 -30.43 6.54
CA ASN A 100 15.89 -31.57 7.19
C ASN A 100 14.82 -32.68 7.15
N SER A 101 15.12 -33.74 6.43
CA SER A 101 14.18 -34.73 5.90
C SER A 101 13.61 -35.70 6.95
N SER A 102 12.70 -35.23 7.81
CA SER A 102 11.91 -36.11 8.69
C SER A 102 10.47 -35.65 8.98
N ARG A 103 10.05 -34.48 8.49
CA ARG A 103 8.66 -34.00 8.63
C ARG A 103 7.81 -34.42 7.40
N PRO A 104 6.53 -34.80 7.57
CA PRO A 104 5.67 -35.15 6.45
C PRO A 104 5.59 -33.99 5.45
N ALA A 105 5.22 -34.30 4.20
CA ALA A 105 5.02 -33.27 3.18
C ALA A 105 4.12 -32.15 3.73
N PRO A 106 4.46 -30.87 3.50
CA PRO A 106 3.67 -29.78 4.04
C PRO A 106 2.25 -29.87 3.47
N GLN A 107 1.25 -29.68 4.33
CA GLN A 107 -0.15 -29.51 3.91
C GLN A 107 -0.38 -28.16 3.18
N TYR A 108 0.69 -27.46 2.81
CA TYR A 108 0.69 -26.09 2.32
C TYR A 108 1.59 -25.93 1.11
N GLU A 109 1.33 -24.87 0.36
CA GLU A 109 2.08 -24.51 -0.84
C GLU A 109 3.58 -24.26 -0.54
N SER A 110 4.45 -24.66 -1.48
CA SER A 110 5.90 -24.44 -1.34
C SER A 110 6.27 -22.97 -1.49
N TYR A 111 7.41 -22.55 -0.93
CA TYR A 111 7.94 -21.19 -1.07
C TYR A 111 8.02 -20.71 -2.52
N ASN A 112 8.55 -21.54 -3.43
CA ASN A 112 8.68 -21.16 -4.83
C ASN A 112 7.30 -21.06 -5.49
N SER A 113 6.42 -22.02 -5.24
CA SER A 113 5.06 -22.01 -5.80
C SER A 113 4.28 -20.76 -5.36
N ALA A 114 4.33 -20.42 -4.07
CA ALA A 114 3.70 -19.22 -3.54
C ALA A 114 4.24 -17.92 -4.18
N LEU A 115 5.55 -17.86 -4.44
CA LEU A 115 6.16 -16.74 -5.17
C LEU A 115 5.71 -16.66 -6.63
N TRP A 116 5.63 -17.80 -7.34
CA TRP A 116 5.15 -17.83 -8.71
C TRP A 116 3.69 -17.36 -8.79
N LYS A 117 2.83 -17.83 -7.87
CA LYS A 117 1.45 -17.36 -7.78
C LYS A 117 1.34 -15.87 -7.50
N LEU A 118 2.14 -15.36 -6.54
CA LEU A 118 2.17 -13.92 -6.25
C LEU A 118 2.57 -13.12 -7.49
N ARG A 119 3.62 -13.54 -8.20
CA ARG A 119 4.08 -12.88 -9.42
C ARG A 119 3.00 -12.86 -10.48
N ASP A 120 2.41 -14.01 -10.78
CA ASP A 120 1.42 -14.14 -11.84
C ASP A 120 0.15 -13.34 -11.50
N GLN A 121 -0.24 -13.30 -10.22
CA GLN A 121 -1.35 -12.46 -9.78
C GLN A 121 -1.02 -10.97 -9.89
N ILE A 122 0.18 -10.52 -9.51
CA ILE A 122 0.60 -9.11 -9.67
C ILE A 122 0.61 -8.71 -11.15
N LEU A 123 1.13 -9.57 -12.04
CA LEU A 123 1.23 -9.27 -13.47
C LEU A 123 -0.13 -9.29 -14.19
N SER A 124 -1.09 -10.07 -13.69
CA SER A 124 -2.46 -10.13 -14.23
C SER A 124 -3.41 -9.11 -13.61
N MET A 125 -2.99 -8.41 -12.56
CA MET A 125 -3.82 -7.38 -11.94
C MET A 125 -4.05 -6.20 -12.89
N THR A 126 -5.30 -5.77 -12.97
CA THR A 126 -5.66 -4.49 -13.57
C THR A 126 -5.09 -3.37 -12.70
N CYS A 127 -4.11 -2.63 -13.24
CA CYS A 127 -3.57 -1.45 -12.58
C CYS A 127 -4.49 -0.25 -12.85
N PRO A 128 -4.77 0.60 -11.85
CA PRO A 128 -5.43 1.88 -12.09
C PRO A 128 -4.63 2.67 -13.14
N ALA A 129 -5.31 3.07 -14.22
CA ALA A 129 -4.69 3.91 -15.23
C ALA A 129 -4.51 5.34 -14.67
N TYR A 130 -3.42 5.99 -15.05
CA TYR A 130 -3.29 7.43 -14.85
C TYR A 130 -4.35 8.19 -15.66
N SER A 131 -4.63 9.43 -15.28
CA SER A 131 -5.55 10.31 -16.03
C SER A 131 -5.15 10.48 -17.51
N ARG A 132 -3.84 10.38 -17.81
CA ARG A 132 -3.27 10.41 -19.17
C ARG A 132 -2.16 9.38 -19.33
N SER A 133 -1.92 8.93 -20.56
CA SER A 133 -0.78 8.07 -20.87
C SER A 133 0.55 8.82 -20.65
N VAL A 134 1.52 8.16 -20.03
CA VAL A 134 2.85 8.74 -19.72
C VAL A 134 3.94 7.81 -20.23
N SER A 135 4.95 8.36 -20.91
CA SER A 135 6.15 7.59 -21.29
C SER A 135 7.03 7.32 -20.06
N GLU A 136 7.85 6.27 -20.06
CA GLU A 136 8.79 6.00 -18.94
C GLU A 136 9.69 7.20 -18.61
N ARG A 137 10.14 7.91 -19.66
CA ARG A 137 10.96 9.13 -19.53
C ARG A 137 10.19 10.24 -18.83
N ASP A 138 8.95 10.46 -19.21
CA ASP A 138 8.13 11.52 -18.61
C ASP A 138 7.67 11.15 -17.20
N TRP A 139 7.44 9.86 -16.93
CA TRP A 139 7.15 9.35 -15.59
C TRP A 139 8.29 9.68 -14.62
N LEU A 140 9.54 9.45 -15.03
CA LEU A 140 10.71 9.79 -14.22
C LEU A 140 10.82 11.30 -13.98
N LYS A 141 10.62 12.13 -15.02
CA LYS A 141 10.63 13.59 -14.90
C LYS A 141 9.54 14.10 -13.97
N ASN A 142 8.32 13.59 -14.10
CA ASN A 142 7.17 13.97 -13.29
C ASN A 142 7.35 13.55 -11.84
N SER A 143 7.98 12.39 -11.58
CA SER A 143 8.29 11.92 -10.23
C SER A 143 9.22 12.90 -9.49
N SER A 144 10.20 13.48 -10.18
CA SER A 144 11.05 14.54 -9.60
C SER A 144 10.26 15.80 -9.23
N LYS A 145 9.30 16.21 -10.06
CA LYS A 145 8.40 17.35 -9.77
C LYS A 145 7.50 17.05 -8.57
N ILE A 146 6.88 15.87 -8.54
CA ILE A 146 6.06 15.41 -7.41
C ILE A 146 6.89 15.42 -6.12
N TRP A 147 8.13 14.95 -6.16
CA TRP A 147 9.02 15.01 -5.00
C TRP A 147 9.27 16.45 -4.52
N GLY A 148 9.37 17.41 -5.46
CA GLY A 148 9.39 18.84 -5.14
C GLY A 148 8.15 19.28 -4.35
N LEU A 149 6.95 18.91 -4.84
CA LEU A 149 5.67 19.24 -4.20
C LEU A 149 5.53 18.62 -2.80
N ILE A 150 5.93 17.36 -2.65
CA ILE A 150 5.94 16.65 -1.36
C ILE A 150 6.80 17.43 -0.34
N LYS A 151 8.01 17.83 -0.73
CA LYS A 151 8.91 18.59 0.16
C LYS A 151 8.36 19.97 0.56
N SER A 152 7.60 20.61 -0.31
CA SER A 152 6.97 21.91 -0.04
C SER A 152 5.54 21.80 0.47
N SER A 153 5.04 20.61 0.78
CA SER A 153 3.64 20.38 1.15
C SER A 153 3.31 21.04 2.50
N PRO A 154 2.33 21.96 2.56
CA PRO A 154 1.90 22.57 3.82
C PRO A 154 1.25 21.54 4.75
N VAL A 155 0.48 20.60 4.21
CA VAL A 155 -0.19 19.52 4.99
C VAL A 155 0.83 18.66 5.72
N MET A 156 1.92 18.28 5.04
CA MET A 156 3.00 17.51 5.67
C MET A 156 3.75 18.36 6.70
N ALA A 157 3.98 19.64 6.42
CA ALA A 157 4.63 20.56 7.36
C ALA A 157 3.80 20.76 8.64
N ASP A 158 2.47 20.90 8.52
CA ASP A 158 1.54 20.99 9.65
C ASP A 158 1.56 19.71 10.50
N TYR A 159 1.49 18.54 9.85
CA TYR A 159 1.57 17.26 10.55
C TYR A 159 2.89 17.11 11.32
N CYS A 160 4.03 17.46 10.71
CA CYS A 160 5.33 17.45 11.38
C CYS A 160 5.37 18.40 12.60
N ARG A 161 4.81 19.61 12.46
CA ARG A 161 4.70 20.56 13.60
C ARG A 161 3.85 19.97 14.72
N MET A 162 2.70 19.38 14.39
CA MET A 162 1.81 18.78 15.38
C MET A 162 2.51 17.69 16.19
N LEU A 163 3.23 16.77 15.51
CA LEU A 163 4.02 15.72 16.16
C LEU A 163 5.10 16.28 17.11
N GLN A 164 5.75 17.38 16.71
CA GLN A 164 6.74 18.05 17.56
C GLN A 164 6.09 18.70 18.79
N THR A 165 4.93 19.34 18.62
CA THR A 165 4.21 19.98 19.75
C THR A 165 3.62 18.97 20.72
N SER A 166 3.14 17.81 20.25
CA SER A 166 2.63 16.75 21.12
C SER A 166 3.76 16.07 21.90
N ALA A 167 4.93 15.87 21.29
CA ALA A 167 6.10 15.29 21.97
C ALA A 167 6.69 16.22 23.04
N VAL A 168 6.42 17.53 22.96
CA VAL A 168 6.84 18.53 23.96
C VAL A 168 5.93 18.52 25.21
N HIS A 169 4.70 18.02 25.11
CA HIS A 169 3.76 17.96 26.24
C HIS A 169 3.81 16.63 27.04
N GLU A 170 4.61 15.66 26.60
CA GLU A 170 4.85 14.38 27.30
C GLU A 170 6.17 14.36 28.09
N ARG A 171 6.79 15.52 28.34
CA ARG A 171 7.99 15.66 29.19
C ARG A 171 7.72 16.44 30.46
#